data_AF-A0A536KGA7-F1
#
_entry.id   AF-A0A536KGA7-F1
#
_cell.length_a   1.000
_cell.length_b   1.000
_cell.length_c   1.000
_cell.angle_alpha   90.00
_cell.angle_beta   90.00
_cell.angle_gamma   90.00
#
_symmetry.space_group_name_H-M   'P 1'
#
loop_
_entity.id
_entity.type
_entity.pdbx_description
1 polymer ?
#
loop_
_entity_poly.entity_id
_entity_poly.type
_entity_poly.pdbx_seq_one_letter_code
_entity_poly.pdbx_strand_id
1 'polypeptide(L)'
;MSVNGAHKSRLAALDLCLQLLEDALASGQVRVDAQLGSRLRLQLGQAGLIPDHRVEGRRTDRVLDDIFELQAQLLGIYEEAEATSV
;
A
#
# COMPACT_ATOMS: atom_id res chain seq x y z
N MET A 1 -12.21 -15.58 -11.49
CA MET A 1 -11.43 -14.32 -11.53
C MET A 1 -9.96 -14.70 -11.49
N SER A 2 -9.20 -14.46 -12.55
CA SER A 2 -7.79 -14.86 -12.62
C SER A 2 -6.97 -14.15 -11.55
N VAL A 3 -6.08 -14.88 -10.89
CA VAL A 3 -5.14 -14.41 -9.86
C VAL A 3 -4.46 -13.08 -10.26
N ASN A 4 -4.13 -12.94 -11.54
CA ASN A 4 -3.51 -11.75 -12.12
C ASN A 4 -4.34 -10.45 -11.96
N GLY A 5 -5.67 -10.51 -11.96
CA GLY A 5 -6.53 -9.33 -11.80
C GLY A 5 -6.58 -8.78 -10.37
N ALA A 6 -6.60 -9.67 -9.38
CA ALA A 6 -6.62 -9.29 -7.97
C ALA A 6 -5.29 -8.63 -7.55
N HIS A 7 -4.16 -9.14 -8.04
CA HIS A 7 -2.86 -8.54 -7.78
C HIS A 7 -2.67 -7.18 -8.44
N LYS A 8 -3.09 -7.01 -9.71
CA LYS A 8 -3.09 -5.69 -10.35
C LYS A 8 -3.93 -4.68 -9.55
N SER A 9 -5.07 -5.11 -9.03
CA SER A 9 -5.90 -4.28 -8.15
C SER A 9 -5.19 -3.90 -6.85
N ARG A 10 -4.41 -4.81 -6.25
CA ARG A 10 -3.62 -4.54 -5.04
C ARG A 10 -2.48 -3.56 -5.30
N LEU A 11 -1.73 -3.75 -6.37
CA LEU A 11 -0.65 -2.83 -6.76
C LEU A 11 -1.20 -1.43 -7.04
N ALA A 12 -2.31 -1.32 -7.79
CA ALA A 12 -2.95 -0.04 -8.05
C ALA A 12 -3.42 0.68 -6.77
N ALA A 13 -3.95 -0.06 -5.79
CA ALA A 13 -4.31 0.53 -4.50
C ALA A 13 -3.09 1.02 -3.71
N LEU A 14 -1.97 0.30 -3.77
CA LEU A 14 -0.72 0.71 -3.14
C LEU A 14 -0.11 1.95 -3.82
N ASP A 15 -0.15 2.04 -5.14
CA ASP A 15 0.29 3.23 -5.89
C ASP A 15 -0.54 4.47 -5.51
N LEU A 16 -1.86 4.31 -5.36
CA LEU A 16 -2.72 5.39 -4.88
C LEU A 16 -2.37 5.80 -3.43
N CYS A 17 -2.02 4.83 -2.57
CA CYS A 17 -1.57 5.14 -1.21
C CYS A 17 -0.24 5.89 -1.20
N LEU A 18 0.71 5.52 -2.07
CA LEU A 18 1.97 6.24 -2.23
C LEU A 18 1.73 7.70 -2.59
N GLN A 19 0.93 7.95 -3.63
CA GLN A 19 0.64 9.31 -4.08
C GLN A 19 0.04 10.17 -2.96
N LEU A 20 -0.86 9.61 -2.15
CA LEU A 20 -1.45 10.31 -1.00
C LEU A 20 -0.41 10.68 0.07
N LEU A 21 0.55 9.79 0.33
CA LEU A 21 1.59 9.99 1.33
C LEU A 21 2.67 10.96 0.84
N GLU A 22 3.03 10.90 -0.45
CA GLU A 22 3.95 11.83 -1.09
C GLU A 22 3.39 13.25 -1.11
N ASP A 23 2.12 13.42 -1.50
CA ASP A 23 1.42 14.72 -1.45
C ASP A 23 1.38 15.29 -0.01
N ALA A 24 1.15 14.41 0.98
CA ALA A 24 1.18 14.79 2.38
C ALA A 24 2.57 15.23 2.83
N LEU A 25 3.63 14.50 2.46
CA LEU A 25 5.01 14.90 2.76
C LEU A 25 5.39 16.22 2.07
N ALA A 26 5.01 16.38 0.79
CA ALA A 26 5.27 17.60 0.02
C ALA A 26 4.56 18.83 0.62
N SER A 27 3.41 18.65 1.26
CA SER A 27 2.71 19.69 2.01
C SER A 27 3.22 19.89 3.44
N GLY A 28 4.26 19.16 3.86
CA GLY A 28 4.87 19.27 5.18
C GLY A 28 4.14 18.49 6.28
N GLN A 29 3.20 17.61 5.94
CA GLN A 29 2.45 16.81 6.88
C GLN A 29 3.30 15.63 7.40
N VAL A 30 3.91 15.82 8.58
CA VAL A 30 4.80 14.84 9.23
C VAL A 30 4.07 13.60 9.75
N ARG A 31 2.78 13.73 10.09
CA ARG A 31 1.96 12.65 10.66
C ARG A 31 0.68 12.45 9.89
N VAL A 32 0.25 11.20 9.78
CA VAL A 32 -1.03 10.82 9.22
C VAL A 32 -2.15 11.34 10.13
N ASP A 33 -2.95 12.26 9.62
CA ASP A 33 -4.14 12.76 10.31
C ASP A 33 -5.36 11.86 10.04
N ALA A 34 -6.51 12.22 10.59
CA ALA A 34 -7.73 11.43 10.43
C ALA A 34 -8.19 11.33 8.96
N GLN A 35 -8.04 12.43 8.20
CA GLN A 35 -8.45 12.46 6.80
C GLN A 35 -7.56 11.58 5.93
N LEU A 36 -6.24 11.73 6.02
CA LEU A 36 -5.28 10.90 5.30
C LEU A 36 -5.42 9.42 5.71
N GLY A 37 -5.53 9.16 7.01
CA GLY A 37 -5.71 7.80 7.54
C GLY A 37 -6.98 7.12 7.03
N SER A 38 -8.09 7.86 6.92
CA SER A 38 -9.35 7.35 6.35
C SER A 38 -9.22 7.03 4.87
N ARG A 39 -8.54 7.89 4.09
CA ARG A 39 -8.28 7.65 2.66
C ARG A 39 -7.40 6.43 2.44
N LEU A 40 -6.31 6.30 3.20
CA LEU A 40 -5.42 5.14 3.13
C LEU A 40 -6.16 3.84 3.46
N ARG A 41 -6.95 3.84 4.54
CA ARG A 41 -7.77 2.68 4.92
C ARG A 41 -8.78 2.29 3.84
N LEU A 42 -9.39 3.26 3.18
CA LEU A 42 -10.34 2.99 2.09
C LEU A 42 -9.65 2.29 0.92
N GLN A 43 -8.51 2.81 0.47
CA GLN A 43 -7.77 2.24 -0.67
C GLN A 43 -7.25 0.83 -0.36
N LEU A 44 -6.63 0.65 0.81
CA LEU A 44 -6.13 -0.64 1.26
C LEU A 44 -7.28 -1.65 1.42
N GLY A 45 -8.39 -1.25 2.05
CA GLY A 45 -9.56 -2.09 2.24
C GLY A 45 -10.21 -2.56 0.93
N GLN A 46 -10.30 -1.69 -0.08
CA GLN A 46 -10.83 -2.05 -1.40
C GLN A 46 -9.98 -3.12 -2.12
N ALA A 47 -8.67 -3.13 -1.85
CA ALA A 47 -7.74 -4.13 -2.38
C ALA A 47 -7.66 -5.42 -1.53
N GLY A 48 -8.40 -5.49 -0.41
CA GLY A 48 -8.29 -6.57 0.56
C GLY A 48 -6.95 -6.59 1.30
N LEU A 49 -6.24 -5.45 1.31
CA LEU A 49 -5.04 -5.23 2.12
C LEU A 49 -5.52 -4.63 3.44
N ILE A 50 -5.51 -5.42 4.51
CA ILE A 50 -5.90 -4.91 5.83
C ILE A 50 -4.63 -4.42 6.52
N PRO A 51 -4.54 -3.13 6.88
CA PRO A 51 -3.40 -2.67 7.66
C PRO A 51 -3.45 -3.32 9.04
N ASP A 52 -2.42 -4.08 9.40
CA ASP A 52 -2.30 -4.75 10.71
C ASP A 52 -2.36 -3.78 11.89
N HIS A 53 -2.04 -2.49 11.63
CA HIS A 53 -1.92 -1.46 12.65
C HIS A 53 -2.67 -0.19 12.24
N ARG A 54 -3.10 0.60 13.22
CA ARG A 54 -3.70 1.92 12.98
C ARG A 54 -2.67 2.85 12.34
N VAL A 55 -2.98 3.37 11.14
CA VAL A 55 -2.12 4.31 10.39
C VAL A 55 -2.20 5.74 10.92
N GLU A 56 -3.36 6.15 11.44
CA GLU A 56 -3.55 7.49 12.02
C GLU A 56 -2.61 7.75 13.20
N GLY A 57 -1.95 8.91 13.18
CA GLY A 57 -0.96 9.34 14.17
C GLY A 57 0.46 8.83 13.91
N ARG A 58 0.65 7.86 12.99
CA ARG A 58 1.98 7.42 12.57
C ARG A 58 2.67 8.51 11.74
N ARG A 59 4.00 8.46 11.68
CA ARG A 59 4.76 9.36 10.82
C ARG A 59 4.51 8.99 9.35
N THR A 60 4.29 9.99 8.51
CA THR A 60 3.95 9.79 7.09
C THR A 60 5.06 9.07 6.34
N ASP A 61 6.32 9.40 6.61
CA ASP A 61 7.50 8.71 6.04
C ASP A 61 7.56 7.23 6.40
N ARG A 62 7.27 6.86 7.65
CA ARG A 62 7.23 5.45 8.08
C ARG A 62 6.11 4.66 7.43
N VAL A 63 4.96 5.30 7.19
CA VAL A 63 3.85 4.64 6.49
C VAL A 63 4.20 4.49 5.00
N LEU A 64 4.92 5.44 4.41
CA LEU A 64 5.44 5.32 3.05
C LEU A 64 6.39 4.11 2.90
N ASP A 65 7.34 3.95 3.83
CA ASP A 65 8.25 2.81 3.87
C ASP A 65 7.49 1.47 3.92
N ASP A 66 6.46 1.35 4.79
CA ASP A 66 5.65 0.13 4.89
C ASP A 66 4.93 -0.19 3.57
N ILE A 67 4.46 0.83 2.83
CA ILE A 67 3.79 0.63 1.55
C ILE A 67 4.78 0.12 0.50
N PHE A 68 6.01 0.61 0.48
CA PHE A 68 7.06 0.07 -0.39
C PHE A 68 7.41 -1.38 -0.04
N GLU A 69 7.49 -1.72 1.24
CA GLU A 69 7.70 -3.11 1.66
C GLU A 69 6.57 -4.03 1.18
N LEU A 70 5.31 -3.59 1.29
CA LEU A 70 4.15 -4.34 0.79
C LEU A 70 4.17 -4.52 -0.73
N GLN A 71 4.58 -3.49 -1.49
CA GLN A 71 4.77 -3.60 -2.93
C GLN A 71 5.88 -4.60 -3.28
N ALA A 72 7.03 -4.51 -2.60
CA ALA A 72 8.15 -5.41 -2.81
C ALA A 72 7.77 -6.87 -2.51
N GLN A 73 7.01 -7.12 -1.44
CA GLN A 73 6.48 -8.45 -1.13
C GLN A 73 5.53 -8.94 -2.23
N LEU A 74 4.60 -8.10 -2.70
CA LEU A 74 3.68 -8.48 -3.77
C LEU A 74 4.38 -8.77 -5.09
N LEU A 75 5.47 -8.05 -5.41
CA LEU A 75 6.29 -8.28 -6.59
C LEU A 75 7.19 -9.52 -6.43
N GLY A 76 7.76 -9.76 -5.25
CA GLY A 76 8.58 -10.93 -4.94
C GLY A 76 7.77 -12.24 -4.86
N ILE A 77 6.48 -12.17 -4.49
CA ILE A 77 5.55 -13.31 -4.60
C ILE A 77 5.42 -13.79 -6.06
N TYR A 78 5.66 -12.93 -7.05
CA TYR A 78 5.67 -13.33 -8.46
C TYR A 78 6.97 -14.00 -8.89
N GLU A 79 8.12 -13.65 -8.32
CA GLU A 79 9.38 -14.32 -8.65
C GLU A 79 9.39 -15.79 -8.17
N GLU A 80 8.73 -16.11 -7.05
CA GLU A 80 8.60 -17.50 -6.59
C GLU A 80 7.48 -18.29 -7.30
N ALA A 81 6.45 -17.62 -7.82
CA ALA A 81 5.34 -18.28 -8.50
C ALA A 81 5.64 -18.68 -9.96
N GLU A 82 6.69 -18.12 -10.59
CA GLU A 82 7.12 -18.46 -11.96
C GLU A 82 8.28 -19.47 -12.00
N ALA A 83 8.79 -19.93 -10.84
CA ALA A 83 9.91 -20.88 -10.75
C ALA A 83 9.50 -22.37 -10.65
N THR A 84 8.21 -22.71 -10.72
CA THR A 84 7.74 -24.11 -10.80
C THR A 84 6.89 -24.32 -12.05
N SER A 85 7.55 -24.34 -13.19
CA SER A 85 7.03 -25.02 -14.39
C SER A 85 8.20 -25.50 -15.24
N VAL A 86 8.95 -26.47 -14.72
CA VAL A 86 9.84 -27.34 -15.50
C VAL A 86 9.54 -28.77 -15.14
#